data_AF-A0A2N1DNC4-F1
#
_entry.id   AF-A0A2N1DNC4-F1
#
_cell.length_a   1.000
_cell.length_b   1.000
_cell.length_c   1.000
_cell.angle_alpha   90.00
_cell.angle_beta   90.00
_cell.angle_gamma   90.00
#
_symmetry.space_group_name_H-M   'P 1'
#
loop_
_entity.id
_entity.type
_entity.pdbx_description
1 polymer ?
#
loop_
_entity_poly.entity_id
_entity_poly.type
_entity_poly.pdbx_seq_one_letter_code
_entity_poly.pdbx_strand_id
1 'polypeptide(L)'
;MHKIINVKLTSIFSPICQTLLQEDAQRLKTQPENKDPDNATELLIIRLDGTIIGYATFDIVDDIYVNINSLHFRKIFKDHSLGEYWLSRQLKRHLRNNTYINFLLAS
;
A
#
# COMPACT_ATOMS: atom_id res chain seq x y z
N MET A 1 -10.52 -6.47 -20.67
CA MET A 1 -9.68 -5.36 -20.16
C MET A 1 -8.85 -5.88 -19.00
N HIS A 2 -7.53 -5.90 -19.12
CA HIS A 2 -6.66 -6.17 -17.97
C HIS A 2 -6.71 -4.95 -17.05
N LYS A 3 -7.25 -5.10 -15.84
CA LYS A 3 -7.14 -4.05 -14.83
C LYS A 3 -5.68 -3.89 -14.45
N ILE A 4 -5.17 -2.67 -14.54
CA ILE A 4 -3.76 -2.40 -14.31
C ILE A 4 -3.59 -2.03 -12.85
N ILE A 5 -2.90 -2.89 -12.11
CA ILE A 5 -2.42 -2.57 -10.77
C ILE A 5 -1.11 -1.82 -10.94
N ASN A 6 -1.06 -0.60 -10.40
CA ASN A 6 0.14 0.21 -10.32
C ASN A 6 0.49 0.42 -8.85
N VAL A 7 1.76 0.26 -8.52
CA VAL A 7 2.28 0.49 -7.17
C VAL A 7 3.34 1.57 -7.28
N LYS A 8 3.21 2.63 -6.49
CA LYS A 8 4.13 3.77 -6.49
C LYS A 8 4.68 4.03 -5.10
N LEU A 9 6.00 4.12 -5.00
CA LEU A 9 6.67 4.54 -3.77
C LEU A 9 6.43 6.04 -3.55
N THR A 10 5.88 6.39 -2.41
CA THR A 10 5.47 7.76 -2.12
C THR A 10 5.86 8.14 -0.70
N SER A 11 6.50 9.30 -0.53
CA SER A 11 6.85 9.82 0.80
C SER A 11 5.63 9.89 1.72
N ILE A 12 5.82 9.49 2.98
CA ILE A 12 4.79 9.55 4.01
C ILE A 12 4.28 10.98 4.23
N PHE A 13 5.11 12.00 3.98
CA PHE A 13 4.75 13.42 4.09
C PHE A 13 3.92 13.94 2.92
N SER A 14 3.72 13.15 1.86
CA SER A 14 2.88 13.56 0.74
C SER A 14 1.41 13.74 1.16
N PRO A 15 0.66 14.68 0.54
CA PRO A 15 -0.76 14.88 0.87
C PRO A 15 -1.61 13.62 0.71
N ILE A 16 -1.26 12.77 -0.26
CA ILE A 16 -1.93 11.49 -0.51
C ILE A 16 -1.73 10.54 0.66
N CYS A 17 -0.47 10.32 1.09
CA CYS A 17 -0.16 9.45 2.21
C CYS A 17 -0.81 9.96 3.50
N GLN A 18 -0.72 11.26 3.77
CA GLN A 18 -1.34 11.88 4.94
C GLN A 18 -2.87 11.69 4.96
N THR A 19 -3.53 11.85 3.81
CA THR A 19 -4.98 11.60 3.68
C THR A 19 -5.32 10.14 3.98
N LEU A 20 -4.57 9.19 3.43
CA LEU A 20 -4.81 7.76 3.65
C LEU A 20 -4.59 7.34 5.10
N LEU A 21 -3.51 7.81 5.72
CA LEU A 21 -3.23 7.55 7.14
C LEU A 21 -4.32 8.13 8.04
N GLN A 22 -4.84 9.32 7.71
CA GLN A 22 -5.96 9.91 8.45
C GLN A 22 -7.27 9.13 8.26
N GLU A 23 -7.60 8.71 7.04
CA GLU A 23 -8.76 7.85 6.76
C GLU A 23 -8.71 6.55 7.57
N ASP A 24 -7.51 5.98 7.70
CA ASP A 24 -7.29 4.74 8.42
C ASP A 24 -7.31 4.93 9.94
N ALA A 25 -6.70 6.00 10.45
CA ALA A 25 -6.79 6.39 11.85
C ALA A 25 -8.24 6.67 12.28
N GLN A 26 -9.06 7.28 11.41
CA GLN A 26 -10.49 7.50 11.68
C GLN A 26 -11.26 6.17 11.76
N ARG A 27 -10.91 5.16 10.97
CA ARG A 27 -11.48 3.81 11.09
C ARG A 27 -11.07 3.14 12.39
N LEU A 28 -9.78 3.26 12.75
CA LEU A 28 -9.21 2.66 13.94
C LEU A 28 -9.64 3.32 15.25
N LYS A 29 -10.20 4.54 15.26
CA LYS A 29 -10.82 5.12 16.48
C LYS A 29 -11.99 4.29 17.06
N THR A 30 -12.40 3.20 16.41
CA THR A 30 -13.32 2.18 16.96
C THR A 30 -12.64 0.92 17.52
N GLN A 31 -11.30 0.81 17.49
CA GLN A 31 -10.52 -0.25 18.14
C GLN A 31 -9.22 0.34 18.74
N PRO A 32 -8.97 0.14 20.05
CA PRO A 32 -7.73 0.62 20.63
C PRO A 32 -6.62 -0.34 20.22
N GLU A 33 -5.66 0.11 19.41
CA GLU A 33 -4.28 -0.31 19.60
C GLU A 33 -3.33 0.60 18.82
N ASN A 34 -2.44 1.24 19.60
CA ASN A 34 -1.25 1.92 19.15
C ASN A 34 -0.43 1.00 18.24
N LYS A 35 -0.34 1.37 16.97
CA LYS A 35 0.85 1.10 16.18
C LYS A 35 1.23 2.41 15.54
N ASP A 36 2.17 3.11 16.18
CA ASP A 36 2.98 4.09 15.46
C ASP A 36 3.46 3.42 14.17
N PRO A 37 3.33 4.07 13.01
CA PRO A 37 3.96 3.57 11.81
C PRO A 37 5.47 3.59 12.05
N ASP A 38 6.03 2.42 12.36
CA ASP A 38 7.46 2.06 12.29
C ASP A 38 8.15 2.98 11.30
N ASN A 39 9.04 3.88 11.76
CA ASN A 39 10.10 4.68 11.09
C ASN A 39 10.11 4.84 9.55
N ALA A 40 8.98 4.70 8.88
CA ALA A 40 8.86 4.51 7.44
C ALA A 40 8.75 5.89 6.82
N THR A 41 9.79 6.27 6.09
CA THR A 41 9.83 7.52 5.35
C THR A 41 8.93 7.49 4.12
N GLU A 42 8.53 6.29 3.67
CA GLU A 42 7.80 6.04 2.43
C GLU A 42 6.75 4.92 2.58
N LEU A 43 5.71 5.00 1.75
CA LEU A 43 4.65 4.01 1.63
C LEU A 43 4.51 3.57 0.17
N LEU A 44 4.05 2.35 -0.05
CA LEU A 44 3.65 1.87 -1.37
C LEU A 44 2.18 2.21 -1.60
N ILE A 45 1.92 3.19 -2.47
CA ILE A 45 0.56 3.56 -2.87
C ILE A 45 0.07 2.62 -3.95
N ILE A 46 -1.06 1.96 -3.69
CA ILE A 46 -1.64 0.96 -4.58
C ILE A 46 -2.77 1.62 -5.35
N ARG A 47 -2.70 1.52 -6.68
CA ARG A 47 -3.70 2.04 -7.61
C ARG A 47 -4.27 0.92 -8.48
N LEU A 48 -5.57 0.97 -8.71
CA LEU A 48 -6.28 0.13 -9.66
C LEU A 48 -6.91 1.04 -10.70
N ASP A 49 -6.49 0.90 -11.96
CA ASP A 49 -7.00 1.73 -13.07
C ASP A 49 -6.92 3.24 -12.74
N GLY A 50 -5.80 3.67 -12.14
CA GLY A 50 -5.55 5.06 -11.73
C GLY A 50 -6.19 5.47 -10.40
N THR A 51 -7.15 4.71 -9.88
CA THR A 51 -7.81 5.00 -8.60
C THR A 51 -6.95 4.54 -7.44
N ILE A 52 -6.73 5.38 -6.43
CA ILE A 52 -6.02 4.98 -5.20
C ILE A 52 -6.94 4.08 -4.36
N ILE A 53 -6.52 2.83 -4.21
CA ILE A 53 -7.31 1.78 -3.55
C ILE A 53 -6.76 1.40 -2.19
N GLY A 54 -5.53 1.80 -1.85
CA GLY A 54 -4.90 1.47 -0.59
C GLY A 54 -3.43 1.84 -0.53
N TYR A 55 -2.79 1.48 0.58
CA TYR A 55 -1.36 1.62 0.77
C TYR A 55 -0.80 0.41 1.51
N ALA A 56 0.51 0.22 1.44
CA ALA A 56 1.23 -0.80 2.20
C ALA A 56 2.47 -0.21 2.88
N THR A 57 2.73 -0.66 4.11
CA THR A 57 4.02 -0.48 4.77
C THR A 57 4.94 -1.63 4.41
N PHE A 58 6.23 -1.37 4.35
CA PHE A 58 7.20 -2.36 3.89
C PHE A 58 8.56 -2.14 4.54
N ASP A 59 9.34 -3.22 4.60
CA ASP A 59 10.77 -3.19 4.87
C ASP A 59 11.55 -3.55 3.61
N ILE A 60 12.81 -3.10 3.58
CA ILE A 60 13.76 -3.47 2.54
C ILE A 60 14.63 -4.60 3.09
N VAL A 61 14.68 -5.71 2.36
CA VAL A 61 15.49 -6.89 2.67
C VAL A 61 16.60 -7.02 1.63
N ASP A 62 17.83 -7.20 2.11
CA ASP A 62 19.04 -7.30 1.28
C ASP A 62 19.24 -6.10 0.31
N ASP A 63 18.75 -4.91 0.68
CA ASP A 63 18.74 -3.68 -0.14
C ASP A 63 18.05 -3.81 -1.51
N ILE A 64 17.39 -4.94 -1.78
CA ILE A 64 16.89 -5.31 -3.11
C ILE A 64 15.39 -5.63 -3.06
N TYR A 65 14.97 -6.37 -2.04
CA TYR A 65 13.62 -6.91 -1.97
C TYR A 65 12.73 -6.10 -1.05
N VAL A 66 11.47 -5.95 -1.46
CA VAL A 66 10.43 -5.28 -0.68
C VAL A 66 9.61 -6.34 0.04
N ASN A 67 9.62 -6.31 1.37
CA ASN A 67 8.77 -7.16 2.20
C ASN A 67 7.59 -6.35 2.75
N ILE A 68 6.35 -6.75 2.49
CA ILE A 68 5.17 -6.03 2.99
C ILE A 68 4.94 -6.39 4.46
N ASN A 69 4.86 -5.38 5.32
CA ASN A 69 4.55 -5.53 6.74
C ASN A 69 3.05 -5.47 6.99
N SER A 70 2.40 -4.44 6.45
CA SER A 70 0.96 -4.26 6.57
C SER A 70 0.37 -3.72 5.29
N LEU A 71 -0.91 -4.00 5.07
CA LEU A 71 -1.61 -3.60 3.88
C LEU A 71 -3.02 -3.12 4.22
N HIS A 72 -3.34 -1.93 3.73
CA HIS A 72 -4.54 -1.19 4.12
C HIS A 72 -5.32 -0.80 2.87
N PHE A 73 -6.51 -1.37 2.69
CA PHE A 73 -7.37 -1.03 1.57
C PHE A 73 -8.46 -0.03 1.97
N ARG A 74 -8.81 0.84 1.04
CA ARG A 74 -9.98 1.70 1.16
C ARG A 74 -11.25 0.89 0.90
N LYS A 75 -12.32 1.16 1.65
CA LYS A 75 -13.65 0.57 1.44
C LYS A 75 -14.36 1.22 0.24
N ILE A 76 -13.79 1.06 -0.95
CA ILE A 76 -14.31 1.63 -2.21
C ILE A 76 -15.05 0.60 -3.09
N PHE A 77 -15.00 -0.68 -2.71
CA PHE A 77 -15.65 -1.77 -3.46
C PHE A 77 -16.80 -2.39 -2.67
N LYS A 78 -17.88 -2.77 -3.38
CA LYS A 78 -19.08 -3.40 -2.80
C LYS A 78 -18.78 -4.74 -2.11
N ASP A 79 -17.84 -5.52 -2.66
CA ASP A 79 -17.35 -6.80 -2.10
C ASP A 79 -15.91 -6.65 -1.60
N HIS A 80 -15.72 -5.73 -0.66
CA HIS A 80 -14.41 -5.33 -0.16
C HIS A 80 -13.51 -6.53 0.18
N SER A 81 -13.96 -7.47 1.02
CA SER A 81 -13.17 -8.63 1.47
C SER A 81 -12.68 -9.52 0.32
N LEU A 82 -13.50 -9.74 -0.70
CA LEU A 82 -13.12 -10.52 -1.88
C LEU A 82 -12.09 -9.75 -2.73
N GLY A 83 -12.29 -8.44 -2.84
CA GLY A 83 -11.34 -7.52 -3.47
C GLY A 83 -9.99 -7.54 -2.76
N GLU A 84 -9.96 -7.41 -1.43
CA GLU A 84 -8.74 -7.44 -0.63
C GLU A 84 -7.97 -8.75 -0.81
N TYR A 85 -8.68 -9.89 -0.80
CA TYR A 85 -8.07 -11.19 -1.02
C TYR A 85 -7.36 -11.30 -2.38
N TRP A 86 -8.06 -10.93 -3.45
CA TRP A 86 -7.50 -11.00 -4.80
C TRP A 86 -6.38 -9.98 -5.02
N LEU A 87 -6.58 -8.75 -4.58
CA LEU A 87 -5.60 -7.66 -4.71
C LEU A 87 -4.32 -7.98 -3.93
N SER A 88 -4.41 -8.55 -2.73
CA SER A 88 -3.25 -8.95 -1.95
C SER A 88 -2.40 -9.99 -2.69
N ARG A 89 -3.03 -10.96 -3.36
CA ARG A 89 -2.31 -11.99 -4.14
C ARG A 89 -1.65 -11.39 -5.38
N GLN A 90 -2.36 -10.51 -6.09
CA GLN A 90 -1.80 -9.84 -7.26
C GLN A 90 -0.65 -8.92 -6.90
N LEU A 91 -0.77 -8.18 -5.79
CA LEU A 91 0.28 -7.32 -5.28
C LEU A 91 1.52 -8.13 -4.90
N LYS A 92 1.36 -9.24 -4.16
CA LYS A 92 2.49 -10.12 -3.83
C LYS A 92 3.22 -10.63 -5.08
N ARG A 93 2.49 -10.96 -6.15
CA ARG A 93 3.10 -11.33 -7.45
C ARG A 93 3.82 -10.16 -8.09
N HIS A 94 3.22 -8.98 -8.08
CA HIS A 94 3.82 -7.77 -8.62
C HIS A 94 5.12 -7.40 -7.89
N LEU A 95 5.14 -7.46 -6.55
CA LEU A 95 6.34 -7.18 -5.77
C LEU A 95 7.42 -8.25 -5.94
N ARG A 96 7.06 -9.54 -6.06
CA ARG A 96 8.07 -10.59 -6.34
C ARG A 96 8.81 -10.38 -7.66
N ASN A 97 8.16 -9.74 -8.62
CA ASN A 97 8.72 -9.49 -9.94
C ASN A 97 9.42 -8.12 -10.03
N ASN A 98 9.45 -7.34 -8.94
CA ASN A 98 10.02 -6.00 -8.91
C ASN A 98 10.98 -5.82 -7.73
N THR A 99 12.12 -5.21 -7.98
CA THR A 99 13.06 -4.83 -6.91
C THR A 99 12.70 -3.45 -6.36
N TYR A 100 13.25 -3.11 -5.19
CA TYR A 100 13.13 -1.79 -4.61
C TYR A 100 13.58 -0.68 -5.59
N ILE A 101 14.67 -0.93 -6.34
CA ILE A 101 15.17 -0.03 -7.38
C ILE A 101 14.12 0.24 -8.47
N ASN A 102 13.34 -0.78 -8.88
CA ASN A 102 12.28 -0.57 -9.88
C ASN A 102 11.23 0.43 -9.38
N PHE A 103 10.95 0.47 -8.08
CA PHE A 103 10.03 1.43 -7.50
C PHE A 103 10.63 2.83 -7.40
N LEU A 104 11.91 2.97 -7.04
CA LEU A 104 12.61 4.25 -7.02
C LEU A 104 12.63 4.91 -8.41
N LEU A 105 12.90 4.13 -9.46
CA LEU A 105 12.99 4.64 -10.84
C LEU A 105 11.62 5.01 -11.44
N ALA A 106 10.54 4.46 -10.91
CA ALA A 106 9.17 4.72 -11.36
C ALA A 106 8.48 5.87 -10.59
N SER A 107 9.16 6.46 -9.61
CA SER A 107 8.61 7.47 -8.70
C SER A 107 8.73 8.91 -9.19
#